data_AF-A0A094FI38-F1
#
_entry.id   AF-A0A094FI38-F1
#
_cell.length_a   1.000
_cell.length_b   1.000
_cell.length_c   1.000
_cell.angle_alpha   90.00
_cell.angle_beta   90.00
_cell.angle_gamma   90.00
#
_symmetry.space_group_name_H-M   'P 1'
#
loop_
_entity.id
_entity.type
_entity.pdbx_description
1 polymer ?
#
loop_
_entity_poly.entity_id
_entity_poly.type
_entity_poly.pdbx_seq_one_letter_code
_entity_poly.pdbx_strand_id
1 'polypeptide(L)'
;MAKPSLAIQNARQEKNISAVIYWGAGILGVIVLFCACHWTVELFQRRRPANALILTKAARTVRSVLMKRIPYATTVGHGLIITMYIGINVAVTVTSINWDDSALTLVAKRLGWVATANLVLLTFLALKNTPLAFLSAQSYERLNVFHRFTGVITILAMLGHVSIYVVELYQSNSLKRLLQLEQIMGIVAGSSMVVIGITALFLHRMLYETFYILHIICYMLVLITLAMHRPDPMEDVLWMVVFAAALWFSDRLLRLCRILWYAGDNTATVTALPHDGMRIVLNRFSHRAVPGSHIYLWIPSIRAFESHPFTVVSTNPIELVVKVQDGFTRDLQKVTAHSDMKLKASMDGPYGTLPDFSLFDHILFISGGSGASFTFGVACDLISRMGNGKRHSICFHWAIQVSETLTWFKNELKTLQSSPEVNTTVYVTGSTFACNKEVSQPSPAALSTDPAAFSTSDSLPSLISPSNEQRLSIDLKNCHRSEGLVFEKESLASVHKINFPNSLPLNKSSLNTPNTSNINTLTSSHSKIAPLPEVIQWLNQKPNSRSRVFHQRPDIGKLVTRNIREAGQRLEENGRPNGRVLVVVCGPRKMVRDVRGGVASWAAKGEGVGVELLVEEFGW
;
A
#
# COMPACT_ATOMS: atom_id res chain seq x y z
N MET A 1 -7.48 38.39 37.23
CA MET A 1 -8.88 38.41 36.74
C MET A 1 -9.73 37.53 37.64
N ALA A 2 -10.93 38.01 38.03
CA ALA A 2 -11.88 37.21 38.79
C ALA A 2 -12.29 35.96 38.01
N LYS A 3 -12.48 34.82 38.69
CA LYS A 3 -13.04 33.62 38.05
C LYS A 3 -14.41 34.00 37.47
N PRO A 4 -14.71 33.65 36.21
CA PRO A 4 -16.03 33.89 35.64
C PRO A 4 -17.09 33.19 36.50
N SER A 5 -18.28 33.78 36.61
CA SER A 5 -19.38 33.19 37.39
C SER A 5 -19.69 31.76 36.93
N LEU A 6 -20.16 30.92 37.84
CA LEU A 6 -20.53 29.52 37.54
C LEU A 6 -21.49 29.44 36.34
N ALA A 7 -22.45 30.37 36.26
CA ALA A 7 -23.38 30.47 35.14
C ALA A 7 -22.68 30.69 33.78
N ILE A 8 -21.65 31.55 33.72
CA ILE A 8 -20.88 31.79 32.49
C ILE A 8 -20.04 30.56 32.13
N GLN A 9 -19.50 29.84 33.12
CA GLN A 9 -18.75 28.61 32.88
C GLN A 9 -19.66 27.51 32.32
N ASN A 10 -20.83 27.32 32.91
CA ASN A 10 -21.83 26.34 32.45
C ASN A 10 -22.31 26.68 31.03
N ALA A 11 -22.67 27.95 30.76
CA ALA A 11 -23.09 28.36 29.43
C ALA A 11 -21.99 28.15 28.37
N ARG A 12 -20.72 28.35 28.72
CA ARG A 12 -19.58 28.05 27.82
C ARG A 12 -19.43 26.54 27.58
N GLN A 13 -19.65 25.72 28.61
CA GLN A 13 -19.60 24.27 28.49
C GLN A 13 -20.75 23.73 27.63
N GLU A 14 -21.98 24.21 27.80
CA GLU A 14 -23.12 23.84 26.95
C GLU A 14 -22.86 24.17 25.48
N LYS A 15 -22.25 25.33 25.20
CA LYS A 15 -21.83 25.66 23.83
C LYS A 15 -20.76 24.70 23.30
N ASN A 16 -19.82 24.23 24.14
CA ASN A 16 -18.83 23.19 23.80
C ASN A 16 -19.47 21.87 23.42
N ILE A 17 -20.39 21.41 24.25
CA ILE A 17 -21.16 20.18 24.05
C ILE A 17 -21.97 20.28 22.74
N SER A 18 -22.71 21.38 22.56
CA SER A 18 -23.53 21.62 21.36
C SER A 18 -22.71 21.55 20.07
N ALA A 19 -21.50 22.12 20.09
CA ALA A 19 -20.62 22.11 18.93
C ALA A 19 -20.11 20.70 18.60
N VAL A 20 -19.82 19.86 19.59
CA VAL A 20 -19.49 18.45 19.35
C VAL A 20 -20.70 17.65 18.85
N ILE A 21 -21.91 17.97 19.33
CA ILE A 21 -23.14 17.39 18.78
C ILE A 21 -23.30 17.75 17.30
N TYR A 22 -23.12 19.04 16.94
CA TYR A 22 -23.16 19.48 15.54
C TYR A 22 -22.04 18.87 14.70
N TRP A 23 -20.84 18.73 15.25
CA TRP A 23 -19.75 18.01 14.62
C TRP A 23 -20.15 16.55 14.34
N GLY A 24 -20.67 15.84 15.34
CA GLY A 24 -21.12 14.46 15.22
C GLY A 24 -22.24 14.30 14.17
N ALA A 25 -23.22 15.19 14.17
CA ALA A 25 -24.29 15.23 13.18
C ALA A 25 -23.74 15.49 11.76
N GLY A 26 -22.78 16.39 11.62
CA GLY A 26 -22.10 16.68 10.36
C GLY A 26 -21.33 15.48 9.83
N ILE A 27 -20.53 14.81 10.67
CA ILE A 27 -19.81 13.59 10.31
C ILE A 27 -20.77 12.46 9.93
N LEU A 28 -21.85 12.28 10.69
CA LEU A 28 -22.89 11.29 10.37
C LEU A 28 -23.52 11.60 9.01
N GLY A 29 -23.83 12.87 8.72
CA GLY A 29 -24.34 13.31 7.42
C GLY A 29 -23.39 12.97 6.27
N VAL A 30 -22.07 13.17 6.44
CA VAL A 30 -21.05 12.77 5.47
C VAL A 30 -21.05 11.25 5.24
N ILE A 31 -21.10 10.46 6.32
CA ILE A 31 -21.12 8.99 6.26
C ILE A 31 -22.39 8.50 5.56
N VAL A 32 -23.55 9.04 5.90
CA VAL A 32 -24.84 8.69 5.29
C VAL A 32 -24.83 9.07 3.80
N LEU A 33 -24.36 10.26 3.44
CA LEU A 33 -24.25 10.69 2.06
C LEU A 33 -23.32 9.76 1.27
N PHE A 34 -22.18 9.37 1.84
CA PHE A 34 -21.25 8.42 1.22
C PHE A 34 -21.91 7.05 0.98
N CYS A 35 -22.60 6.51 2.00
CA CYS A 35 -23.29 5.23 1.88
C CYS A 35 -24.45 5.31 0.88
N ALA A 36 -25.24 6.37 0.90
CA ALA A 36 -26.35 6.58 -0.03
C ALA A 36 -25.84 6.68 -1.49
N CYS A 37 -24.79 7.46 -1.75
CA CYS A 37 -24.14 7.52 -3.05
C CYS A 37 -23.63 6.15 -3.51
N HIS A 38 -23.03 5.36 -2.61
CA HIS A 38 -22.58 4.01 -2.93
C HIS A 38 -23.76 3.09 -3.32
N TRP A 39 -24.81 3.00 -2.48
CA TRP A 39 -25.95 2.12 -2.71
C TRP A 39 -26.80 2.53 -3.90
N THR A 40 -26.98 3.83 -4.15
CA THR A 40 -27.68 4.30 -5.35
C THR A 40 -26.96 3.85 -6.62
N VAL A 41 -25.63 3.95 -6.66
CA VAL A 41 -24.82 3.46 -7.78
C VAL A 41 -24.91 1.94 -7.92
N GLU A 42 -24.77 1.20 -6.82
CA GLU A 42 -24.85 -0.27 -6.81
C GLU A 42 -26.22 -0.79 -7.28
N LEU A 43 -27.31 -0.22 -6.76
CA LEU A 43 -28.68 -0.60 -7.13
C LEU A 43 -28.97 -0.28 -8.61
N PHE A 44 -28.50 0.88 -9.08
CA PHE A 44 -28.66 1.28 -10.48
C PHE A 44 -27.90 0.34 -11.43
N GLN A 45 -26.70 -0.10 -11.02
CA GLN A 45 -25.92 -1.08 -11.75
C GLN A 45 -26.60 -2.45 -11.83
N ARG A 46 -27.27 -2.89 -10.76
CA ARG A 46 -27.97 -4.18 -10.71
C ARG A 46 -29.27 -4.20 -11.52
N ARG A 47 -30.06 -3.11 -11.50
CA ARG A 47 -31.43 -3.09 -12.06
C ARG A 47 -31.55 -2.73 -13.54
N ARG A 48 -30.57 -2.06 -14.15
CA ARG A 48 -30.58 -1.67 -15.58
C ARG A 48 -31.98 -1.36 -16.16
N PRO A 49 -32.64 -0.25 -15.78
CA PRO A 49 -33.85 0.15 -16.51
C PRO A 49 -33.47 0.43 -17.97
N ALA A 50 -34.03 -0.37 -18.89
CA ALA A 50 -33.74 -0.34 -20.33
C ALA A 50 -33.92 1.05 -20.97
N ASN A 51 -34.72 1.91 -20.32
CA ASN A 51 -35.13 3.22 -20.84
C ASN A 51 -34.36 4.40 -20.21
N ALA A 52 -33.39 4.17 -19.32
CA ALA A 52 -32.71 5.26 -18.60
C ALA A 52 -31.38 5.71 -19.25
N LEU A 53 -31.33 5.80 -20.58
CA LEU A 53 -30.09 6.12 -21.31
C LEU A 53 -29.47 7.45 -20.85
N ILE A 54 -30.29 8.49 -20.64
CA ILE A 54 -29.84 9.83 -20.21
C ILE A 54 -29.26 9.78 -18.79
N LEU A 55 -29.97 9.15 -17.85
CA LEU A 55 -29.54 9.01 -16.46
C LEU A 55 -28.26 8.16 -16.34
N THR A 56 -28.13 7.11 -17.16
CA THR A 56 -26.90 6.30 -17.21
C THR A 56 -25.71 7.07 -17.80
N LYS A 57 -25.94 7.97 -18.78
CA LYS A 57 -24.88 8.83 -19.33
C LYS A 57 -24.45 9.87 -18.30
N ALA A 58 -25.40 10.56 -17.66
CA ALA A 58 -25.11 11.52 -16.60
C ALA A 58 -24.36 10.89 -15.42
N ALA A 59 -24.81 9.72 -14.94
CA ALA A 59 -24.14 8.98 -13.87
C ALA A 59 -22.72 8.53 -14.27
N ARG A 60 -22.51 8.12 -15.54
CA ARG A 60 -21.18 7.78 -16.07
C ARG A 60 -20.26 8.99 -16.13
N THR A 61 -20.76 10.15 -16.56
CA THR A 61 -19.98 11.40 -16.59
C THR A 61 -19.58 11.84 -15.18
N VAL A 62 -20.53 11.85 -14.24
CA VAL A 62 -20.26 12.18 -12.82
C VAL A 62 -19.22 11.22 -12.24
N ARG A 63 -19.37 9.90 -12.46
CA ARG A 63 -18.41 8.90 -12.00
C ARG A 63 -17.03 9.11 -12.63
N SER A 64 -16.97 9.41 -13.93
CA SER A 64 -15.71 9.70 -14.62
C SER A 64 -14.96 10.87 -13.98
N VAL A 65 -15.69 11.94 -13.61
CA VAL A 65 -15.11 13.08 -12.88
C VAL A 65 -14.68 12.70 -11.47
N LEU A 66 -15.53 12.01 -10.69
CA LEU A 66 -15.23 11.61 -9.30
C LEU A 66 -14.03 10.67 -9.18
N MET A 67 -13.73 9.90 -10.22
CA MET A 67 -12.60 8.96 -10.29
C MET A 67 -11.30 9.63 -10.77
N LYS A 68 -11.32 10.89 -11.24
CA LYS A 68 -10.10 11.62 -11.62
C LYS A 68 -9.19 11.77 -10.39
N ARG A 69 -7.88 11.67 -10.59
CA ARG A 69 -6.90 11.98 -9.54
C ARG A 69 -6.76 13.49 -9.39
N ILE A 70 -6.60 13.91 -8.15
CA ILE A 70 -6.10 15.24 -7.80
C ILE A 70 -4.80 15.06 -7.01
N PRO A 71 -3.87 16.03 -7.04
CA PRO A 71 -2.73 15.99 -6.15
C PRO A 71 -3.23 15.91 -4.70
N TYR A 72 -2.55 15.11 -3.87
CA TYR A 72 -2.84 14.88 -2.46
C TYR A 72 -4.07 14.01 -2.10
N ALA A 73 -5.09 13.85 -2.96
CA ALA A 73 -6.18 12.88 -2.72
C ALA A 73 -6.18 11.71 -3.73
N THR A 74 -6.71 10.55 -3.33
CA THR A 74 -6.76 9.36 -4.20
C THR A 74 -7.67 9.55 -5.40
N THR A 75 -8.79 10.25 -5.23
CA THR A 75 -9.73 10.66 -6.29
C THR A 75 -10.41 12.00 -5.94
N VAL A 76 -11.04 12.67 -6.90
CA VAL A 76 -11.89 13.87 -6.68
C VAL A 76 -12.97 13.61 -5.64
N GLY A 77 -13.61 12.43 -5.68
CA GLY A 77 -14.61 12.06 -4.68
C GLY A 77 -14.06 12.02 -3.25
N HIS A 78 -12.87 11.46 -3.04
CA HIS A 78 -12.21 11.52 -1.74
C HIS A 78 -11.89 12.97 -1.34
N GLY A 79 -11.43 13.78 -2.29
CA GLY A 79 -11.15 15.21 -2.07
C GLY A 79 -12.37 16.00 -1.60
N LEU A 80 -13.55 15.75 -2.19
CA LEU A 80 -14.79 16.39 -1.77
C LEU A 80 -15.18 16.00 -0.33
N ILE A 81 -15.09 14.72 0.01
CA ILE A 81 -15.36 14.24 1.38
C ILE A 81 -14.40 14.88 2.38
N ILE A 82 -13.10 14.91 2.05
CA ILE A 82 -12.07 15.53 2.90
C ILE A 82 -12.34 17.03 3.05
N THR A 83 -12.74 17.72 1.98
CA THR A 83 -13.06 19.16 2.01
C THR A 83 -14.27 19.44 2.90
N MET A 84 -15.34 18.64 2.77
CA MET A 84 -16.53 18.76 3.63
C MET A 84 -16.17 18.50 5.10
N TYR A 85 -15.35 17.48 5.37
CA TYR A 85 -14.83 17.18 6.70
C TYR A 85 -14.01 18.34 7.28
N ILE A 86 -13.09 18.93 6.52
CA ILE A 86 -12.31 20.11 6.96
C ILE A 86 -13.26 21.29 7.24
N GLY A 87 -14.23 21.52 6.36
CA GLY A 87 -15.24 22.57 6.53
C GLY A 87 -16.03 22.42 7.83
N ILE A 88 -16.45 21.19 8.17
CA ILE A 88 -17.14 20.90 9.45
C ILE A 88 -16.24 21.23 10.64
N ASN A 89 -14.97 20.81 10.63
CA ASN A 89 -14.03 21.09 11.73
C ASN A 89 -13.79 22.59 11.92
N VAL A 90 -13.58 23.33 10.83
CA VAL A 90 -13.40 24.79 10.88
C VAL A 90 -14.67 25.48 11.38
N ALA A 91 -15.83 25.14 10.82
CA ALA A 91 -17.11 25.74 11.19
C ALA A 91 -17.41 25.55 12.70
N VAL A 92 -17.28 24.33 13.21
CA VAL A 92 -17.50 24.00 14.62
C VAL A 92 -16.50 24.71 15.55
N THR A 93 -15.27 24.93 15.07
CA THR A 93 -14.23 25.63 15.84
C THR A 93 -14.54 27.12 16.01
N VAL A 94 -15.11 27.78 15.00
CA VAL A 94 -15.28 29.25 14.98
C VAL A 94 -16.71 29.73 15.28
N THR A 95 -17.71 28.87 15.11
CA THR A 95 -19.12 29.23 15.33
C THR A 95 -19.43 29.40 16.82
N SER A 96 -20.43 30.23 17.13
CA SER A 96 -20.91 30.50 18.51
C SER A 96 -19.87 31.15 19.46
N ILE A 97 -18.80 31.72 18.91
CA ILE A 97 -17.79 32.50 19.63
C ILE A 97 -18.10 33.99 19.47
N ASN A 98 -18.12 34.70 20.60
CA ASN A 98 -18.12 36.16 20.60
C ASN A 98 -16.66 36.61 20.43
N TRP A 99 -16.39 37.41 19.39
CA TRP A 99 -15.05 37.90 19.08
C TRP A 99 -14.65 39.09 19.97
N ASP A 100 -14.60 38.82 21.27
CA ASP A 100 -14.14 39.73 22.32
C ASP A 100 -12.73 39.34 22.80
N ASP A 101 -12.20 40.01 23.83
CA ASP A 101 -10.87 39.73 24.39
C ASP A 101 -10.70 38.29 24.91
N SER A 102 -11.80 37.56 25.13
CA SER A 102 -11.77 36.15 25.56
C SER A 102 -11.85 35.14 24.41
N ALA A 103 -11.98 35.61 23.16
CA ALA A 103 -12.15 34.77 21.99
C ALA A 103 -11.03 33.75 21.81
N LEU A 104 -9.77 34.15 22.03
CA LEU A 104 -8.61 33.24 21.90
C LEU A 104 -8.69 32.06 22.87
N THR A 105 -9.06 32.29 24.14
CA THR A 105 -9.24 31.22 25.12
C THR A 105 -10.39 30.29 24.73
N LEU A 106 -11.48 30.83 24.18
CA LEU A 106 -12.59 30.02 23.68
C LEU A 106 -12.16 29.16 22.49
N VAL A 107 -11.48 29.74 21.49
CA VAL A 107 -10.94 29.01 20.32
C VAL A 107 -9.99 27.91 20.76
N ALA A 108 -9.06 28.19 21.68
CA ALA A 108 -8.16 27.17 22.23
C ALA A 108 -8.94 26.00 22.83
N LYS A 109 -9.97 26.26 23.65
CA LYS A 109 -10.83 25.21 24.21
C LYS A 109 -11.56 24.44 23.11
N ARG A 110 -12.12 25.12 22.11
CA ARG A 110 -12.81 24.48 20.97
C ARG A 110 -11.91 23.51 20.23
N LEU A 111 -10.68 23.92 19.93
CA LEU A 111 -9.69 23.08 19.27
C LEU A 111 -9.39 21.81 20.06
N GLY A 112 -9.35 21.89 21.39
CA GLY A 112 -9.22 20.72 22.27
C GLY A 112 -10.41 19.76 22.14
N TRP A 113 -11.64 20.26 22.22
CA TRP A 113 -12.86 19.44 22.05
C TRP A 113 -12.95 18.81 20.65
N VAL A 114 -12.62 19.56 19.60
CA VAL A 114 -12.57 19.07 18.23
C VAL A 114 -11.47 18.03 18.05
N ALA A 115 -10.29 18.20 18.65
CA ALA A 115 -9.24 17.19 18.64
C ALA A 115 -9.70 15.88 19.33
N THR A 116 -10.37 15.97 20.48
CA THR A 116 -10.92 14.78 21.15
C THR A 116 -12.01 14.10 20.33
N ALA A 117 -12.93 14.85 19.74
CA ALA A 117 -13.98 14.30 18.87
C ALA A 117 -13.37 13.60 17.65
N ASN A 118 -12.36 14.23 17.01
CA ASN A 118 -11.61 13.62 15.93
C ASN A 118 -10.83 12.38 16.37
N LEU A 119 -10.34 12.30 17.60
CA LEU A 119 -9.69 11.09 18.14
C LEU A 119 -10.67 9.91 18.13
N VAL A 120 -11.93 10.11 18.53
CA VAL A 120 -12.97 9.07 18.47
C VAL A 120 -13.19 8.58 17.03
N LEU A 121 -13.35 9.51 16.08
CA LEU A 121 -13.51 9.17 14.67
C LEU A 121 -12.26 8.48 14.10
N LEU A 122 -11.07 8.93 14.48
CA LEU A 122 -9.79 8.35 14.06
C LEU A 122 -9.70 6.88 14.48
N THR A 123 -10.10 6.57 15.72
CA THR A 123 -10.16 5.21 16.24
C THR A 123 -11.17 4.36 15.50
N PHE A 124 -12.37 4.90 15.25
CA PHE A 124 -13.41 4.23 14.47
C PHE A 124 -12.95 3.88 13.04
N LEU A 125 -12.27 4.81 12.36
CA LEU A 125 -11.73 4.61 11.01
C LEU A 125 -10.56 3.60 10.98
N ALA A 126 -9.91 3.34 12.10
CA ALA A 126 -8.82 2.38 12.23
C ALA A 126 -9.29 0.94 12.51
N LEU A 127 -10.58 0.73 12.83
CA LEU A 127 -11.11 -0.59 13.17
C LEU A 127 -11.05 -1.50 11.93
N LYS A 128 -10.42 -2.68 12.08
CA LYS A 128 -10.38 -3.69 11.01
C LYS A 128 -11.72 -4.37 10.87
N ASN A 129 -12.44 -4.55 11.98
CA ASN A 129 -13.78 -5.11 12.04
C ASN A 129 -14.83 -3.99 12.17
N THR A 130 -14.73 -2.98 11.31
CA THR A 130 -15.62 -1.82 11.34
C THR A 130 -17.04 -2.18 10.90
N PRO A 131 -18.09 -1.69 11.59
CA PRO A 131 -19.46 -1.86 11.14
C PRO A 131 -19.73 -1.13 9.81
N LEU A 132 -18.88 -0.14 9.46
CA LEU A 132 -18.98 0.58 8.19
C LEU A 132 -18.72 -0.34 6.99
N ALA A 133 -18.05 -1.48 7.19
CA ALA A 133 -17.86 -2.47 6.12
C ALA A 133 -19.20 -3.03 5.61
N PHE A 134 -20.19 -3.22 6.50
CA PHE A 134 -21.53 -3.67 6.11
C PHE A 134 -22.32 -2.59 5.37
N LEU A 135 -22.18 -1.33 5.80
CA LEU A 135 -22.94 -0.21 5.25
C LEU A 135 -22.37 0.34 3.95
N SER A 136 -21.05 0.32 3.78
CA SER A 136 -20.38 0.93 2.62
C SER A 136 -19.79 -0.08 1.63
N ALA A 137 -19.82 -1.38 1.98
CA ALA A 137 -19.14 -2.45 1.25
C ALA A 137 -17.65 -2.15 0.96
N GLN A 138 -17.02 -1.29 1.78
CA GLN A 138 -15.60 -0.98 1.69
C GLN A 138 -14.83 -1.72 2.78
N SER A 139 -13.67 -2.26 2.43
CA SER A 139 -12.73 -2.80 3.40
C SER A 139 -12.06 -1.67 4.21
N TYR A 140 -11.56 -2.01 5.41
CA TYR A 140 -10.85 -1.07 6.29
C TYR A 140 -9.67 -0.37 5.59
N GLU A 141 -9.08 -1.01 4.58
CA GLU A 141 -7.94 -0.50 3.83
C GLU A 141 -8.28 0.74 3.02
N ARG A 142 -9.49 0.77 2.47
CA ARG A 142 -10.00 1.94 1.74
C ARG A 142 -10.33 3.09 2.69
N LEU A 143 -10.77 2.78 3.91
CA LEU A 143 -11.02 3.77 4.96
C LEU A 143 -9.74 4.38 5.54
N ASN A 144 -8.60 3.70 5.42
CA ASN A 144 -7.32 4.18 5.93
C ASN A 144 -6.90 5.53 5.33
N VAL A 145 -7.37 5.86 4.12
CA VAL A 145 -7.16 7.21 3.54
C VAL A 145 -7.75 8.27 4.46
N PHE A 146 -9.00 8.08 4.91
CA PHE A 146 -9.67 9.00 5.82
C PHE A 146 -9.05 9.00 7.22
N HIS A 147 -8.58 7.85 7.72
CA HIS A 147 -7.83 7.78 8.99
C HIS A 147 -6.58 8.69 8.93
N ARG A 148 -5.79 8.62 7.86
CA ARG A 148 -4.59 9.46 7.70
C ARG A 148 -4.91 10.95 7.68
N PHE A 149 -5.91 11.35 6.90
CA PHE A 149 -6.34 12.76 6.82
C PHE A 149 -6.89 13.26 8.16
N THR A 150 -7.76 12.49 8.80
CA THR A 150 -8.30 12.78 10.13
C THR A 150 -7.16 12.95 11.12
N GLY A 151 -6.17 12.05 11.13
CA GLY A 151 -5.03 12.11 12.04
C GLY A 151 -4.21 13.39 11.90
N VAL A 152 -3.95 13.84 10.67
CA VAL A 152 -3.27 15.13 10.43
C VAL A 152 -4.09 16.30 10.98
N ILE A 153 -5.40 16.34 10.72
CA ILE A 153 -6.28 17.40 11.24
C ILE A 153 -6.36 17.37 12.77
N THR A 154 -6.43 16.18 13.40
CA THR A 154 -6.40 16.03 14.86
C THR A 154 -5.12 16.59 15.47
N ILE A 155 -3.96 16.31 14.86
CA ILE A 155 -2.68 16.83 15.33
C ILE A 155 -2.61 18.34 15.17
N LEU A 156 -3.06 18.90 14.04
CA LEU A 156 -3.09 20.35 13.83
C LEU A 156 -4.03 21.04 14.83
N ALA A 157 -5.20 20.45 15.11
CA ALA A 157 -6.12 20.96 16.11
C ALA A 157 -5.51 20.92 17.52
N MET A 158 -4.83 19.82 17.87
CA MET A 158 -4.09 19.71 19.14
C MET A 158 -2.96 20.75 19.25
N LEU A 159 -2.15 20.92 18.20
CA LEU A 159 -1.09 21.93 18.18
C LEU A 159 -1.66 23.34 18.36
N GLY A 160 -2.75 23.67 17.64
CA GLY A 160 -3.45 24.94 17.81
C GLY A 160 -4.01 25.13 19.23
N HIS A 161 -4.60 24.09 19.82
CA HIS A 161 -5.06 24.09 21.21
C HIS A 161 -3.91 24.44 22.17
N VAL A 162 -2.80 23.72 22.09
CA VAL A 162 -1.64 23.93 22.98
C VAL A 162 -1.01 25.30 22.76
N SER A 163 -0.73 25.67 21.50
CA SER A 163 -0.05 26.94 21.19
C SER A 163 -0.85 28.16 21.65
N ILE A 164 -2.16 28.20 21.36
CA ILE A 164 -3.01 29.35 21.76
C ILE A 164 -3.16 29.38 23.29
N TYR A 165 -3.32 28.23 23.95
CA TYR A 165 -3.46 28.17 25.41
C TYR A 165 -2.19 28.59 26.13
N VAL A 166 -1.00 28.22 25.62
CA VAL A 166 0.29 28.67 26.18
C VAL A 166 0.47 30.19 26.03
N VAL A 167 0.11 30.75 24.88
CA VAL A 167 0.15 32.21 24.66
C VAL A 167 -0.77 32.94 25.64
N GLU A 168 -1.96 32.42 25.89
CA GLU A 168 -2.89 33.01 26.86
C GLU A 168 -2.39 32.91 28.30
N LEU A 169 -1.83 31.78 28.71
CA LEU A 169 -1.21 31.63 30.02
C LEU A 169 0.00 32.55 30.21
N TYR A 170 0.74 32.83 29.14
CA TYR A 170 1.83 33.81 29.16
C TYR A 170 1.29 35.24 29.35
N GLN A 171 0.31 35.65 28.53
CA GLN A 171 -0.30 36.98 28.60
C GLN A 171 -0.99 37.26 29.95
N SER A 172 -1.60 36.23 30.54
CA SER A 172 -2.25 36.28 31.86
C SER A 172 -1.30 36.05 33.04
N ASN A 173 0.02 35.95 32.80
CA ASN A 173 1.05 35.68 33.80
C ASN A 173 0.75 34.46 34.70
N SER A 174 0.16 33.42 34.10
CA SER A 174 -0.37 32.22 34.77
C SER A 174 0.35 30.93 34.32
N LEU A 175 1.58 31.05 33.78
CA LEU A 175 2.37 29.90 33.29
C LEU A 175 2.59 28.80 34.33
N LYS A 176 2.61 29.12 35.63
CA LYS A 176 2.70 28.12 36.70
C LYS A 176 1.58 27.07 36.64
N ARG A 177 0.46 27.38 35.98
CA ARG A 177 -0.63 26.44 35.73
C ARG A 177 -0.21 25.23 34.90
N LEU A 178 0.79 25.36 34.03
CA LEU A 178 1.33 24.26 33.24
C LEU A 178 1.96 23.15 34.11
N LEU A 179 2.31 23.46 35.36
CA LEU A 179 2.86 22.51 36.33
C LEU A 179 1.77 21.73 37.09
N GLN A 180 0.49 22.05 36.88
CA GLN A 180 -0.60 21.27 37.45
C GLN A 180 -0.65 19.91 36.77
N LEU A 181 -0.95 18.86 37.55
CA LEU A 181 -0.96 17.47 37.08
C LEU A 181 -1.83 17.29 35.83
N GLU A 182 -3.02 17.86 35.81
CA GLU A 182 -3.91 17.85 34.63
C GLU A 182 -3.23 18.40 33.38
N GLN A 183 -2.53 19.53 33.49
CA GLN A 183 -1.84 20.15 32.36
C GLN A 183 -0.61 19.34 31.93
N ILE A 184 0.14 18.76 32.88
CA ILE A 184 1.24 17.84 32.60
C ILE A 184 0.73 16.63 31.79
N MET A 185 -0.40 16.05 32.18
CA MET A 185 -1.01 14.93 31.43
C MET A 185 -1.40 15.36 30.02
N GLY A 186 -1.92 16.58 29.85
CA GLY A 186 -2.18 17.17 28.54
C GLY A 186 -0.92 17.35 27.69
N ILE A 187 0.19 17.75 28.29
CA ILE A 187 1.50 17.88 27.62
C ILE A 187 2.02 16.52 27.18
N VAL A 188 1.89 15.48 28.02
CA VAL A 188 2.28 14.10 27.65
C VAL A 188 1.41 13.57 26.51
N ALA A 189 0.09 13.83 26.53
CA ALA A 189 -0.81 13.48 25.44
C ALA A 189 -0.42 14.18 24.13
N GLY A 190 -0.23 15.50 24.17
CA GLY A 190 0.19 16.29 23.00
C GLY A 190 1.53 15.86 22.43
N SER A 191 2.52 15.59 23.29
CA SER A 191 3.84 15.09 22.88
C SER A 191 3.75 13.72 22.21
N SER A 192 2.93 12.82 22.76
CA SER A 192 2.67 11.49 22.19
C SER A 192 2.00 11.58 20.82
N MET A 193 1.07 12.52 20.64
CA MET A 193 0.45 12.80 19.33
C MET A 193 1.46 13.35 18.30
N VAL A 194 2.44 14.17 18.71
CA VAL A 194 3.52 14.63 17.83
C VAL A 194 4.41 13.46 17.40
N VAL A 195 4.80 12.58 18.33
CA VAL A 195 5.57 11.36 18.01
C VAL A 195 4.81 10.47 17.03
N ILE A 196 3.50 10.29 17.23
CA ILE A 196 2.62 9.60 16.26
C ILE A 196 2.67 10.28 14.89
N GLY A 197 2.56 11.60 14.83
CA GLY A 197 2.61 12.35 13.57
C GLY A 197 3.93 12.18 12.82
N ILE A 198 5.06 12.35 13.51
CA ILE A 198 6.41 12.21 12.92
C ILE A 198 6.60 10.79 12.39
N THR A 199 6.27 9.79 13.19
CA THR A 199 6.47 8.38 12.82
C THR A 199 5.58 7.97 11.65
N ALA A 200 4.32 8.43 11.65
CA ALA A 200 3.36 8.17 10.58
C ALA A 200 3.69 8.91 9.27
N LEU A 201 4.30 10.09 9.31
CA LEU A 201 4.63 10.84 8.09
C LEU A 201 5.97 10.42 7.48
N PHE A 202 6.99 10.17 8.31
CA PHE A 202 8.36 9.99 7.85
C PHE A 202 8.87 8.55 7.99
N LEU A 203 8.65 7.91 9.13
CA LEU A 203 9.33 6.65 9.48
C LEU A 203 8.67 5.40 8.87
N HIS A 204 7.35 5.42 8.61
CA HIS A 204 6.60 4.26 8.10
C HIS A 204 7.15 3.66 6.79
N ARG A 205 7.86 4.44 5.97
CA ARG A 205 8.43 4.00 4.69
C ARG A 205 9.77 3.28 4.85
N MET A 206 10.47 3.54 5.95
CA MET A 206 11.82 3.03 6.20
C MET A 206 11.80 1.91 7.24
N LEU A 207 11.03 2.09 8.31
CA LEU A 207 10.99 1.20 9.48
C LEU A 207 9.53 0.93 9.87
N TYR A 208 8.83 0.11 9.07
CA TYR A 208 7.39 -0.14 9.26
C TYR A 208 7.07 -0.75 10.64
N GLU A 209 7.88 -1.71 11.10
CA GLU A 209 7.68 -2.39 12.39
C GLU A 209 7.83 -1.43 13.56
N THR A 210 8.89 -0.61 13.57
CA THR A 210 9.12 0.44 14.57
C THR A 210 7.99 1.47 14.58
N PHE A 211 7.59 1.93 13.39
CA PHE A 211 6.45 2.83 13.24
C PHE A 211 5.18 2.24 13.89
N TYR A 212 4.84 1.00 13.58
CA TYR A 212 3.64 0.35 14.09
C TYR A 212 3.65 0.22 15.62
N ILE A 213 4.76 -0.24 16.20
CA ILE A 213 4.90 -0.42 17.65
C ILE A 213 4.76 0.94 18.35
N LEU A 214 5.52 1.95 17.91
CA LEU A 214 5.52 3.27 18.53
C LEU A 214 4.15 3.95 18.41
N HIS A 215 3.49 3.80 17.26
CA HIS A 215 2.15 4.33 17.04
C HIS A 215 1.12 3.77 18.03
N ILE A 216 1.14 2.45 18.27
CA ILE A 216 0.22 1.81 19.22
C ILE A 216 0.53 2.20 20.66
N ILE A 217 1.81 2.19 21.06
CA ILE A 217 2.21 2.58 22.44
C ILE A 217 1.81 4.03 22.72
N CYS A 218 2.17 4.96 21.83
CA CYS A 218 1.80 6.36 21.99
C CYS A 218 0.28 6.57 21.95
N TYR A 219 -0.47 5.82 21.13
CA TYR A 219 -1.93 5.92 21.11
C TYR A 219 -2.55 5.49 22.44
N MET A 220 -2.06 4.41 23.05
CA MET A 220 -2.48 4.01 24.40
C MET A 220 -2.14 5.08 25.44
N LEU A 221 -0.95 5.66 25.35
CA LEU A 221 -0.54 6.76 26.22
C LEU A 221 -1.44 7.99 26.05
N VAL A 222 -1.83 8.34 24.82
CA VAL A 222 -2.79 9.42 24.54
C VAL A 222 -4.14 9.15 25.21
N LEU A 223 -4.72 7.94 25.09
CA LEU A 223 -6.01 7.64 25.72
C LEU A 223 -5.95 7.81 27.24
N ILE A 224 -4.91 7.27 27.89
CA ILE A 224 -4.76 7.33 29.34
C ILE A 224 -4.53 8.77 29.79
N THR A 225 -3.57 9.46 29.18
CA THR A 225 -3.18 10.82 29.60
C THR A 225 -4.19 11.89 29.22
N LEU A 226 -4.96 11.71 28.14
CA LEU A 226 -6.07 12.60 27.81
C LEU A 226 -7.23 12.45 28.80
N ALA A 227 -7.55 11.22 29.24
CA ALA A 227 -8.52 11.00 30.31
C ALA A 227 -8.06 11.64 31.64
N MET A 228 -6.76 11.57 31.95
CA MET A 228 -6.20 12.22 33.15
C MET A 228 -6.03 13.74 33.00
N HIS A 229 -5.97 14.27 31.77
CA HIS A 229 -5.99 15.71 31.51
C HIS A 229 -7.36 16.31 31.81
N ARG A 230 -8.45 15.55 31.58
CA ARG A 230 -9.85 15.91 31.85
C ARG A 230 -10.57 14.78 32.59
N PRO A 231 -10.30 14.61 33.90
CA PRO A 231 -10.81 13.47 34.67
C PRO A 231 -12.24 13.66 35.19
N ASP A 232 -12.81 14.87 35.06
CA ASP A 232 -14.15 15.16 35.57
C ASP A 232 -15.22 14.41 34.74
N PRO A 233 -15.99 13.47 35.32
CA PRO A 233 -17.02 12.73 34.61
C PRO A 233 -18.22 13.60 34.21
N MET A 234 -18.34 14.81 34.75
CA MET A 234 -19.34 15.80 34.33
C MET A 234 -18.94 16.50 33.01
N GLU A 235 -17.68 16.37 32.58
CA GLU A 235 -17.24 16.79 31.25
C GLU A 235 -17.38 15.61 30.27
N ASP A 236 -18.07 15.83 29.15
CA ASP A 236 -18.26 14.81 28.09
C ASP A 236 -16.94 14.31 27.47
N VAL A 237 -15.83 15.02 27.69
CA VAL A 237 -14.49 14.65 27.21
C VAL A 237 -14.08 13.27 27.71
N LEU A 238 -14.30 12.97 29.00
CA LEU A 238 -13.93 11.67 29.57
C LEU A 238 -14.69 10.54 28.89
N TRP A 239 -16.00 10.69 28.69
CA TRP A 239 -16.85 9.70 28.05
C TRP A 239 -16.50 9.49 26.57
N MET A 240 -16.10 10.55 25.85
CA MET A 240 -15.56 10.41 24.49
C MET A 240 -14.30 9.54 24.45
N VAL A 241 -13.37 9.74 25.41
CA VAL A 241 -12.13 8.96 25.49
C VAL A 241 -12.41 7.51 25.88
N VAL A 242 -13.30 7.28 26.86
CA VAL A 242 -13.75 5.93 27.25
C VAL A 242 -14.41 5.21 26.07
N PHE A 243 -15.24 5.90 25.30
CA PHE A 243 -15.85 5.33 24.09
C PHE A 243 -14.80 4.97 23.03
N ALA A 244 -13.81 5.83 22.77
CA ALA A 244 -12.70 5.51 21.88
C ALA A 244 -11.89 4.29 22.37
N ALA A 245 -11.62 4.21 23.68
CA ALA A 245 -10.95 3.06 24.27
C ALA A 245 -11.76 1.76 24.11
N ALA A 246 -13.08 1.82 24.33
CA ALA A 246 -13.98 0.68 24.15
C ALA A 246 -14.02 0.20 22.68
N LEU A 247 -14.10 1.12 21.72
CA LEU A 247 -14.02 0.79 20.29
C LEU A 247 -12.72 0.05 19.95
N TRP A 248 -11.58 0.59 20.38
CA TRP A 248 -10.29 -0.04 20.10
C TRP A 248 -10.15 -1.41 20.78
N PHE A 249 -10.51 -1.51 22.07
CA PHE A 249 -10.40 -2.75 22.82
C PHE A 249 -11.31 -3.84 22.27
N SER A 250 -12.55 -3.50 21.88
CA SER A 250 -13.48 -4.46 21.27
C SER A 250 -12.92 -5.07 19.98
N ASP A 251 -12.32 -4.27 19.09
CA ASP A 251 -11.68 -4.80 17.88
C ASP A 251 -10.46 -5.67 18.21
N ARG A 252 -9.63 -5.30 19.20
CA ARG A 252 -8.52 -6.15 19.67
C ARG A 252 -9.00 -7.47 20.24
N LEU A 253 -10.05 -7.46 21.05
CA LEU A 253 -10.65 -8.66 21.65
C LEU A 253 -11.19 -9.60 20.58
N LEU A 254 -11.95 -9.08 19.60
CA LEU A 254 -12.46 -9.88 18.48
C LEU A 254 -11.33 -10.56 17.68
N ARG A 255 -10.24 -9.83 17.44
CA ARG A 255 -9.06 -10.38 16.75
C ARG A 255 -8.36 -11.45 17.58
N LEU A 256 -8.20 -11.23 18.89
CA LEU A 256 -7.63 -12.21 19.81
C LEU A 256 -8.49 -13.48 19.83
N CYS A 257 -9.81 -13.37 19.99
CA CYS A 257 -10.72 -14.51 19.94
C CYS A 257 -10.59 -15.29 18.63
N ARG A 258 -10.44 -14.60 17.49
CA ARG A 258 -10.27 -15.25 16.18
C ARG A 258 -8.92 -15.97 16.05
N ILE A 259 -7.83 -15.36 16.52
CA ILE A 259 -6.51 -15.98 16.56
C ILE A 259 -6.53 -17.22 17.45
N LEU A 260 -7.14 -17.15 18.64
CA LEU A 260 -7.27 -18.30 19.53
C LEU A 260 -8.16 -19.39 18.90
N TRP A 261 -9.27 -18.98 18.26
CA TRP A 261 -10.14 -19.90 17.55
C TRP A 261 -9.38 -20.70 16.50
N TYR A 262 -8.60 -20.04 15.63
CA TYR A 262 -7.83 -20.67 14.55
C TYR A 262 -6.50 -21.31 14.98
N ALA A 263 -6.07 -21.15 16.24
CA ALA A 263 -4.81 -21.71 16.73
C ALA A 263 -4.88 -23.21 17.02
N GLY A 264 -6.07 -23.74 17.37
CA GLY A 264 -6.27 -25.17 17.61
C GLY A 264 -5.92 -26.02 16.37
N ASP A 265 -4.96 -26.94 16.55
CA ASP A 265 -4.45 -27.92 15.57
C ASP A 265 -4.12 -27.38 14.17
N ASN A 266 -3.74 -26.11 14.09
CA ASN A 266 -3.40 -25.46 12.83
C ASN A 266 -1.88 -25.38 12.63
N THR A 267 -1.44 -25.86 11.47
CA THR A 267 -0.03 -25.84 11.07
C THR A 267 0.09 -25.19 9.69
N ALA A 268 1.18 -24.45 9.51
CA ALA A 268 1.62 -23.90 8.24
C ALA A 268 2.77 -24.75 7.70
N THR A 269 2.57 -25.35 6.53
CA THR A 269 3.68 -25.94 5.76
C THR A 269 4.27 -24.86 4.88
N VAL A 270 5.56 -24.59 5.05
CA VAL A 270 6.27 -23.52 4.34
C VAL A 270 7.31 -24.14 3.42
N THR A 271 7.22 -23.83 2.14
CA THR A 271 8.08 -24.33 1.06
C THR A 271 8.76 -23.14 0.39
N ALA A 272 10.08 -23.21 0.24
CA ALA A 272 10.85 -22.19 -0.47
C ALA A 272 10.63 -22.28 -1.99
N LEU A 273 10.51 -21.12 -2.64
CA LEU A 273 10.41 -20.98 -4.10
C LEU A 273 11.59 -20.16 -4.66
N PRO A 274 11.93 -20.32 -5.95
CA PRO A 274 13.01 -19.56 -6.59
C PRO A 274 12.84 -18.04 -6.48
N HIS A 275 13.96 -17.30 -6.47
CA HIS A 275 14.01 -15.83 -6.39
C HIS A 275 13.22 -15.22 -5.23
N ASP A 276 13.53 -15.63 -4.01
CA ASP A 276 12.93 -15.05 -2.80
C ASP A 276 11.41 -15.21 -2.76
N GLY A 277 10.91 -16.38 -3.17
CA GLY A 277 9.50 -16.75 -3.03
C GLY A 277 9.30 -17.77 -1.92
N MET A 278 8.10 -17.80 -1.35
CA MET A 278 7.66 -18.82 -0.40
C MET A 278 6.20 -19.19 -0.69
N ARG A 279 5.89 -20.47 -0.58
CA ARG A 279 4.52 -20.99 -0.56
C ARG A 279 4.19 -21.42 0.86
N ILE A 280 3.09 -20.94 1.40
CA ILE A 280 2.62 -21.25 2.75
C ILE A 280 1.24 -21.89 2.63
N VAL A 281 1.09 -23.12 3.11
CA VAL A 281 -0.16 -23.87 3.08
C VAL A 281 -0.62 -24.11 4.52
N LEU A 282 -1.80 -23.59 4.87
CA LEU A 282 -2.41 -23.83 6.17
C LEU A 282 -3.24 -25.11 6.15
N ASN A 283 -3.06 -25.96 7.16
CA ASN A 283 -3.83 -27.19 7.31
C ASN A 283 -5.30 -26.92 7.64
N ARG A 284 -5.58 -25.83 8.37
CA ARG A 284 -6.93 -25.53 8.84
C ARG A 284 -7.79 -24.85 7.78
N PHE A 285 -8.95 -25.43 7.54
CA PHE A 285 -9.98 -24.89 6.67
C PHE A 285 -10.64 -23.63 7.25
N SER A 286 -11.08 -22.72 6.37
CA SER A 286 -11.95 -21.59 6.71
C SER A 286 -13.07 -21.44 5.71
N HIS A 287 -14.31 -21.61 6.17
CA HIS A 287 -15.50 -21.42 5.34
C HIS A 287 -15.72 -19.97 4.88
N ARG A 288 -15.06 -19.01 5.54
CA ARG A 288 -15.19 -17.59 5.22
C ARG A 288 -14.20 -17.14 4.15
N ALA A 289 -13.04 -17.81 4.06
CA ALA A 289 -11.97 -17.40 3.17
C ALA A 289 -12.41 -17.50 1.70
N VAL A 290 -12.09 -16.49 0.91
CA VAL A 290 -12.35 -16.44 -0.53
C VAL A 290 -11.04 -16.11 -1.23
N PRO A 291 -10.68 -16.74 -2.35
CA PRO A 291 -9.50 -16.35 -3.12
C PRO A 291 -9.53 -14.86 -3.48
N GLY A 292 -8.41 -14.16 -3.30
CA GLY A 292 -8.32 -12.70 -3.43
C GLY A 292 -8.61 -11.92 -2.14
N SER A 293 -9.20 -12.52 -1.12
CA SER A 293 -9.18 -11.96 0.24
C SER A 293 -7.78 -12.08 0.87
N HIS A 294 -7.55 -11.43 2.00
CA HIS A 294 -6.30 -11.57 2.76
C HIS A 294 -6.54 -11.95 4.22
N ILE A 295 -5.53 -12.56 4.82
CA ILE A 295 -5.53 -12.96 6.23
C ILE A 295 -4.27 -12.44 6.91
N TYR A 296 -4.33 -12.18 8.20
CA TYR A 296 -3.16 -11.94 9.05
C TYR A 296 -2.67 -13.27 9.58
N LEU A 297 -1.51 -13.72 9.10
CA LEU A 297 -0.83 -14.94 9.54
C LEU A 297 -0.03 -14.66 10.81
N TRP A 298 -0.15 -15.54 11.80
CA TRP A 298 0.65 -15.54 13.02
C TRP A 298 1.39 -16.88 13.15
N ILE A 299 2.73 -16.82 13.20
CA ILE A 299 3.60 -17.97 13.44
C ILE A 299 4.43 -17.66 14.70
N PRO A 300 4.04 -18.15 15.89
CA PRO A 300 4.64 -17.74 17.16
C PRO A 300 6.12 -18.10 17.27
N SER A 301 6.59 -19.17 16.61
CA SER A 301 7.99 -19.58 16.63
C SER A 301 8.92 -18.64 15.84
N ILE A 302 8.36 -17.78 14.97
CA ILE A 302 9.13 -16.79 14.19
C ILE A 302 9.00 -15.43 14.86
N ARG A 303 7.77 -14.97 15.09
CA ARG A 303 7.48 -13.73 15.83
C ARG A 303 6.25 -13.89 16.71
N ALA A 304 6.46 -13.96 18.02
CA ALA A 304 5.43 -14.25 19.00
C ALA A 304 4.32 -13.19 19.11
N PHE A 305 4.65 -11.91 18.87
CA PHE A 305 3.74 -10.78 19.09
C PHE A 305 3.36 -10.03 17.81
N GLU A 306 3.64 -10.61 16.64
CA GLU A 306 3.41 -9.96 15.35
C GLU A 306 2.58 -10.85 14.43
N SER A 307 1.68 -10.22 13.67
CA SER A 307 0.90 -10.91 12.63
C SER A 307 1.02 -10.14 11.33
N HIS A 308 1.25 -10.86 10.24
CA HIS A 308 1.59 -10.26 8.94
C HIS A 308 0.52 -10.62 7.92
N PRO A 309 0.06 -9.66 7.10
CA PRO A 309 -1.08 -9.91 6.26
C PRO A 309 -0.62 -10.44 4.89
N PHE A 310 -1.33 -11.44 4.37
CA PHE A 310 -1.05 -12.11 3.10
C PHE A 310 -2.33 -12.42 2.34
N THR A 311 -2.27 -12.32 1.01
CA THR A 311 -3.40 -12.63 0.13
C THR A 311 -3.58 -14.15 -0.01
N VAL A 312 -4.82 -14.59 0.07
CA VAL A 312 -5.25 -15.97 -0.14
C VAL A 312 -5.33 -16.24 -1.63
N VAL A 313 -4.52 -17.19 -2.11
CA VAL A 313 -4.49 -17.63 -3.51
C VAL A 313 -5.52 -18.74 -3.73
N SER A 314 -5.60 -19.70 -2.81
CA SER A 314 -6.57 -20.80 -2.83
C SER A 314 -7.10 -21.05 -1.42
N THR A 315 -8.27 -21.69 -1.30
CA THR A 315 -8.93 -21.96 -0.01
C THR A 315 -9.02 -23.44 0.35
N ASN A 316 -8.74 -24.34 -0.59
CA ASN A 316 -8.82 -25.79 -0.40
C ASN A 316 -7.50 -26.49 -0.78
N PRO A 317 -6.49 -26.52 0.10
CA PRO A 317 -6.37 -25.82 1.39
C PRO A 317 -6.07 -24.32 1.25
N ILE A 318 -6.02 -23.58 2.37
CA ILE A 318 -5.65 -22.16 2.33
C ILE A 318 -4.19 -22.03 1.94
N GLU A 319 -3.96 -21.40 0.79
CA GLU A 319 -2.64 -21.21 0.22
C GLU A 319 -2.29 -19.73 0.10
N LEU A 320 -1.08 -19.38 0.51
CA LEU A 320 -0.47 -18.07 0.38
C LEU A 320 0.81 -18.20 -0.44
N VAL A 321 0.98 -17.33 -1.43
CA VAL A 321 2.24 -17.18 -2.17
C VAL A 321 2.82 -15.81 -1.84
N VAL A 322 4.02 -15.81 -1.26
CA VAL A 322 4.62 -14.64 -0.61
C VAL A 322 6.01 -14.40 -1.18
N LYS A 323 6.32 -13.12 -1.49
CA LYS A 323 7.68 -12.70 -1.77
C LYS A 323 8.40 -12.35 -0.47
N VAL A 324 9.61 -12.86 -0.30
CA VAL A 324 10.47 -12.51 0.83
C VAL A 324 10.88 -11.05 0.71
N GLN A 325 10.70 -10.33 1.80
CA GLN A 325 11.10 -8.94 2.01
C GLN A 325 11.97 -8.91 3.26
N ASP A 326 11.86 -7.89 4.08
CA ASP A 326 12.55 -7.80 5.37
C ASP A 326 11.66 -8.23 6.53
N GLY A 327 12.25 -8.30 7.73
CA GLY A 327 11.57 -8.68 8.96
C GLY A 327 11.06 -10.12 8.94
N PHE A 328 9.78 -10.32 9.28
CA PHE A 328 9.14 -11.63 9.44
C PHE A 328 9.36 -12.59 8.26
N THR A 329 9.22 -12.13 7.02
CA THR A 329 9.35 -13.02 5.85
C THR A 329 10.80 -13.48 5.64
N ARG A 330 11.78 -12.63 5.94
CA ARG A 330 13.20 -12.99 5.90
C ARG A 330 13.56 -13.96 7.02
N ASP A 331 13.01 -13.73 8.21
CA ASP A 331 13.21 -14.62 9.35
C ASP A 331 12.56 -15.99 9.09
N LEU A 332 11.39 -16.01 8.44
CA LEU A 332 10.75 -17.25 8.00
C LEU A 332 11.59 -17.99 6.95
N GLN A 333 12.11 -17.28 5.94
CA GLN A 333 12.96 -17.87 4.90
C GLN A 333 14.24 -18.52 5.47
N LYS A 334 14.87 -17.90 6.48
CA LYS A 334 16.08 -18.44 7.12
C LYS A 334 15.83 -19.82 7.73
N VAL A 335 14.66 -20.03 8.32
CA VAL A 335 14.31 -21.29 8.97
C VAL A 335 13.97 -22.35 7.91
N THR A 336 13.36 -21.95 6.78
CA THR A 336 12.95 -22.85 5.69
C THR A 336 14.00 -23.01 4.57
N ALA A 337 15.24 -22.55 4.77
CA ALA A 337 16.25 -22.50 3.71
C ALA A 337 16.73 -23.89 3.24
N HIS A 338 16.63 -24.89 4.10
CA HIS A 338 17.19 -26.23 3.87
C HIS A 338 16.13 -27.28 3.55
N SER A 339 14.90 -27.11 4.02
CA SER A 339 13.81 -28.05 3.81
C SER A 339 12.45 -27.40 4.08
N ASP A 340 11.40 -28.05 3.56
CA ASP A 340 10.03 -27.69 3.89
C ASP A 340 9.79 -27.87 5.39
N MET A 341 9.21 -26.85 6.02
CA MET A 341 8.96 -26.86 7.45
C MET A 341 7.49 -26.78 7.79
N LYS A 342 7.08 -27.55 8.79
CA LYS A 342 5.76 -27.46 9.42
C LYS A 342 5.87 -26.68 10.72
N LEU A 343 5.21 -25.53 10.80
CA LEU A 343 5.21 -24.66 11.96
C LEU A 343 3.79 -24.52 12.52
N LYS A 344 3.64 -24.36 13.84
CA LYS A 344 2.34 -23.97 14.42
C LYS A 344 1.97 -22.60 13.89
N ALA A 345 0.73 -22.44 13.46
CA ALA A 345 0.26 -21.19 12.88
C ALA A 345 -1.17 -20.91 13.26
N SER A 346 -1.55 -19.64 13.33
CA SER A 346 -2.93 -19.21 13.37
C SER A 346 -3.16 -18.07 12.38
N MET A 347 -4.41 -17.71 12.18
CA MET A 347 -4.78 -16.61 11.30
C MET A 347 -5.90 -15.75 11.87
N ASP A 348 -5.89 -14.48 11.49
CA ASP A 348 -6.96 -13.53 11.69
C ASP A 348 -7.48 -13.06 10.31
N GLY A 349 -8.73 -13.37 9.99
CA GLY A 349 -9.36 -13.01 8.72
C GLY A 349 -10.51 -13.95 8.36
N PRO A 350 -10.99 -13.92 7.11
CA PRO A 350 -10.48 -13.11 5.99
C PRO A 350 -10.91 -11.64 6.06
N TYR A 351 -10.15 -10.82 5.35
CA TYR A 351 -10.37 -9.40 5.14
C TYR A 351 -10.35 -9.07 3.63
N GLY A 352 -10.81 -7.87 3.28
CA GLY A 352 -10.95 -7.44 1.89
C GLY A 352 -12.39 -7.62 1.39
N THR A 353 -12.71 -6.89 0.32
CA THR A 353 -14.04 -6.94 -0.31
C THR A 353 -13.85 -6.98 -1.82
N LEU A 354 -14.34 -8.05 -2.44
CA LEU A 354 -14.34 -8.22 -3.88
C LEU A 354 -15.67 -7.74 -4.47
N PRO A 355 -15.67 -7.13 -5.67
CA PRO A 355 -16.90 -6.81 -6.36
C PRO A 355 -17.60 -8.10 -6.83
N ASP A 356 -18.90 -8.00 -7.12
CA ASP A 356 -19.61 -9.07 -7.79
C ASP A 356 -19.18 -9.14 -9.27
N PHE A 357 -18.34 -10.13 -9.58
CA PHE A 357 -17.80 -10.33 -10.93
C PHE A 357 -18.88 -10.73 -11.95
N SER A 358 -20.05 -11.22 -11.51
CA SER A 358 -21.17 -11.61 -12.39
C SER A 358 -21.74 -10.42 -13.19
N LEU A 359 -21.48 -9.19 -12.72
CA LEU A 359 -21.92 -7.94 -13.34
C LEU A 359 -21.11 -7.54 -14.58
N PHE A 360 -20.00 -8.24 -14.86
CA PHE A 360 -19.06 -7.89 -15.93
C PHE A 360 -19.01 -8.96 -17.02
N ASP A 361 -18.85 -8.55 -18.26
CA ASP A 361 -18.84 -9.44 -19.42
C ASP A 361 -17.43 -9.84 -19.82
N HIS A 362 -16.50 -8.91 -19.64
CA HIS A 362 -15.09 -9.10 -19.86
C HIS A 362 -14.29 -8.63 -18.64
N ILE A 363 -13.31 -9.42 -18.23
CA ILE A 363 -12.46 -9.13 -17.07
C ILE A 363 -11.00 -9.13 -17.51
N LEU A 364 -10.33 -8.01 -17.32
CA LEU A 364 -8.91 -7.79 -17.64
C LEU A 364 -8.09 -7.77 -16.35
N PHE A 365 -7.33 -8.83 -16.10
CA PHE A 365 -6.36 -8.87 -15.00
C PHE A 365 -5.00 -8.37 -15.44
N ILE A 366 -4.40 -7.49 -14.65
CA ILE A 366 -3.03 -6.98 -14.85
C ILE A 366 -2.29 -7.11 -13.53
N SER A 367 -1.30 -8.00 -13.47
CA SER A 367 -0.50 -8.19 -12.26
C SER A 367 0.99 -8.00 -12.51
N GLY A 368 1.69 -7.60 -11.46
CA GLY A 368 3.14 -7.42 -11.47
C GLY A 368 3.78 -8.12 -10.29
N GLY A 369 4.80 -8.94 -10.53
CA GLY A 369 5.53 -9.67 -9.49
C GLY A 369 4.60 -10.50 -8.59
N SER A 370 4.76 -10.36 -7.27
CA SER A 370 3.94 -11.02 -6.24
C SER A 370 2.51 -10.49 -6.12
N GLY A 371 2.16 -9.35 -6.76
CA GLY A 371 0.77 -8.90 -6.87
C GLY A 371 -0.12 -9.90 -7.61
N ALA A 372 0.50 -10.88 -8.28
CA ALA A 372 -0.19 -11.98 -8.92
C ALA A 372 -0.94 -12.89 -7.95
N SER A 373 -0.57 -12.97 -6.66
CA SER A 373 -1.30 -13.77 -5.65
C SER A 373 -2.79 -13.42 -5.61
N PHE A 374 -3.12 -12.12 -5.68
CA PHE A 374 -4.49 -11.64 -5.76
C PHE A 374 -5.16 -12.03 -7.08
N THR A 375 -4.55 -11.69 -8.22
CA THR A 375 -5.19 -11.88 -9.52
C THR A 375 -5.35 -13.35 -9.88
N PHE A 376 -4.37 -14.21 -9.56
CA PHE A 376 -4.47 -15.65 -9.79
C PHE A 376 -5.56 -16.26 -8.92
N GLY A 377 -5.61 -15.91 -7.63
CA GLY A 377 -6.65 -16.44 -6.75
C GLY A 377 -8.05 -16.09 -7.25
N VAL A 378 -8.30 -14.83 -7.59
CA VAL A 378 -9.58 -14.38 -8.14
C VAL A 378 -9.88 -15.06 -9.49
N ALA A 379 -8.92 -15.10 -10.42
CA ALA A 379 -9.14 -15.67 -11.74
C ALA A 379 -9.44 -17.18 -11.69
N CYS A 380 -8.71 -17.94 -10.87
CA CYS A 380 -8.96 -19.37 -10.68
C CYS A 380 -10.33 -19.62 -10.03
N ASP A 381 -10.72 -18.85 -9.00
CA ASP A 381 -12.05 -18.94 -8.40
C ASP A 381 -13.18 -18.67 -9.41
N LEU A 382 -13.00 -17.67 -10.28
CA LEU A 382 -13.95 -17.37 -11.35
C LEU A 382 -14.09 -18.53 -12.33
N ILE A 383 -12.97 -19.12 -12.78
CA ILE A 383 -12.99 -20.28 -13.69
C ILE A 383 -13.70 -21.47 -13.04
N SER A 384 -13.42 -21.74 -11.76
CA SER A 384 -14.09 -22.83 -11.03
C SER A 384 -15.61 -22.62 -10.91
N ARG A 385 -16.08 -21.37 -10.84
CA ARG A 385 -17.51 -21.03 -10.81
C ARG A 385 -18.16 -21.01 -12.20
N MET A 386 -17.39 -20.70 -13.25
CA MET A 386 -17.88 -20.63 -14.63
C MET A 386 -18.40 -21.97 -15.17
N GLY A 387 -17.96 -23.10 -14.61
CA GLY A 387 -18.51 -24.43 -14.94
C GLY A 387 -20.03 -24.56 -14.74
N ASN A 388 -20.64 -23.66 -13.96
CA ASN A 388 -22.06 -23.71 -13.58
C ASN A 388 -22.91 -22.55 -14.15
N GLY A 389 -22.42 -21.71 -15.08
CA GLY A 389 -23.20 -20.54 -15.52
C GLY A 389 -22.61 -19.65 -16.65
N LYS A 390 -22.87 -18.33 -16.56
CA LYS A 390 -22.46 -17.30 -17.54
C LYS A 390 -20.94 -17.34 -17.78
N ARG A 391 -20.54 -17.45 -19.05
CA ARG A 391 -19.12 -17.43 -19.44
C ARG A 391 -18.61 -15.98 -19.49
N HIS A 392 -17.71 -15.63 -18.58
CA HIS A 392 -16.93 -14.40 -18.65
C HIS A 392 -15.79 -14.56 -19.64
N SER A 393 -15.53 -13.56 -20.49
CA SER A 393 -14.27 -13.54 -21.23
C SER A 393 -13.18 -12.96 -20.34
N ILE A 394 -12.07 -13.69 -20.15
CA ILE A 394 -10.99 -13.28 -19.26
C ILE A 394 -9.72 -13.00 -20.08
N CYS A 395 -9.09 -11.86 -19.85
CA CYS A 395 -7.75 -11.59 -20.33
C CYS A 395 -6.81 -11.37 -19.14
N PHE A 396 -5.71 -12.11 -19.11
CA PHE A 396 -4.80 -12.16 -17.98
C PHE A 396 -3.39 -11.74 -18.42
N HIS A 397 -2.92 -10.58 -17.95
CA HIS A 397 -1.58 -10.09 -18.18
C HIS A 397 -0.77 -10.15 -16.89
N TRP A 398 0.40 -10.79 -16.94
CA TRP A 398 1.31 -10.86 -15.79
C TRP A 398 2.71 -10.42 -16.18
N ALA A 399 3.25 -9.42 -15.47
CA ALA A 399 4.61 -8.94 -15.67
C ALA A 399 5.54 -9.41 -14.53
N ILE A 400 6.61 -10.12 -14.88
CA ILE A 400 7.63 -10.61 -13.96
C ILE A 400 9.02 -10.12 -14.38
N GLN A 401 9.95 -10.08 -13.44
CA GLN A 401 11.34 -9.73 -13.75
C GLN A 401 12.10 -10.94 -14.27
N VAL A 402 12.02 -12.07 -13.56
CA VAL A 402 12.73 -13.30 -13.92
C VAL A 402 11.74 -14.40 -14.22
N SER A 403 12.09 -15.26 -15.17
CA SER A 403 11.19 -16.29 -15.67
C SER A 403 10.98 -17.45 -14.69
N GLU A 404 11.91 -17.74 -13.79
CA GLU A 404 11.72 -18.78 -12.77
C GLU A 404 10.57 -18.44 -11.81
N THR A 405 10.17 -17.16 -11.68
CA THR A 405 8.98 -16.74 -10.92
C THR A 405 7.70 -17.39 -11.46
N LEU A 406 7.66 -17.85 -12.71
CA LEU A 406 6.54 -18.63 -13.26
C LEU A 406 6.22 -19.87 -12.42
N THR A 407 7.22 -20.46 -11.76
CA THR A 407 7.05 -21.65 -10.91
C THR A 407 6.15 -21.37 -9.70
N TRP A 408 6.06 -20.11 -9.25
CA TRP A 408 5.27 -19.71 -8.09
C TRP A 408 3.79 -19.99 -8.28
N PHE A 409 3.30 -19.91 -9.52
CA PHE A 409 1.89 -20.06 -9.88
C PHE A 409 1.69 -21.15 -10.94
N LYS A 410 2.50 -22.22 -10.90
CA LYS A 410 2.50 -23.29 -11.92
C LYS A 410 1.12 -23.95 -12.07
N ASN A 411 0.41 -24.19 -10.97
CA ASN A 411 -0.88 -24.87 -10.98
C ASN A 411 -2.01 -23.93 -11.43
N GLU A 412 -1.92 -22.67 -11.03
CA GLU A 412 -2.85 -21.61 -11.36
C GLU A 412 -2.73 -21.29 -12.86
N LEU A 413 -1.51 -21.19 -13.40
CA LEU A 413 -1.25 -21.06 -14.82
C LEU A 413 -1.83 -22.23 -15.63
N LYS A 414 -1.67 -23.48 -15.17
CA LYS A 414 -2.30 -24.65 -15.81
C LYS A 414 -3.82 -24.49 -15.89
N THR A 415 -4.43 -24.04 -14.80
CA THR A 415 -5.88 -23.81 -14.72
C THR A 415 -6.34 -22.72 -15.69
N LEU A 416 -5.61 -21.59 -15.76
CA LEU A 416 -5.89 -20.53 -16.72
C LEU A 416 -5.77 -21.03 -18.17
N GLN A 417 -4.76 -21.86 -18.46
CA GLN A 417 -4.53 -22.38 -19.80
C GLN A 417 -5.53 -23.43 -20.27
N SER A 418 -6.09 -24.20 -19.32
CA SER A 418 -7.10 -25.20 -19.64
C SER A 418 -8.46 -24.59 -19.97
N SER A 419 -8.73 -23.36 -19.52
CA SER A 419 -10.00 -22.67 -19.78
C SER A 419 -9.98 -21.98 -21.16
N PRO A 420 -10.92 -22.31 -22.06
CA PRO A 420 -10.99 -21.69 -23.39
C PRO A 420 -11.38 -20.19 -23.35
N GLU A 421 -11.98 -19.75 -22.25
CA GLU A 421 -12.43 -18.37 -22.05
C GLU A 421 -11.31 -17.40 -21.65
N VAL A 422 -10.13 -17.93 -21.30
CA VAL A 422 -9.00 -17.16 -20.77
C VAL A 422 -7.92 -16.97 -21.85
N ASN A 423 -7.50 -15.73 -22.05
CA ASN A 423 -6.31 -15.39 -22.83
C ASN A 423 -5.20 -14.92 -21.89
N THR A 424 -4.12 -15.69 -21.78
CA THR A 424 -3.04 -15.44 -20.82
C THR A 424 -1.81 -14.89 -21.54
N THR A 425 -1.21 -13.83 -21.02
CA THR A 425 0.01 -13.26 -21.57
C THR A 425 0.98 -12.91 -20.44
N VAL A 426 2.18 -13.49 -20.50
CA VAL A 426 3.25 -13.22 -19.54
C VAL A 426 4.31 -12.33 -20.18
N TYR A 427 4.76 -11.32 -19.44
CA TYR A 427 5.84 -10.42 -19.82
C TYR A 427 7.04 -10.64 -18.89
N VAL A 428 8.14 -11.14 -19.42
CA VAL A 428 9.42 -11.24 -18.72
C VAL A 428 10.20 -9.95 -19.00
N THR A 429 10.45 -9.16 -17.96
CA THR A 429 10.95 -7.78 -18.06
C THR A 429 12.40 -7.61 -17.61
N GLY A 430 13.02 -8.65 -17.05
CA GLY A 430 14.43 -8.67 -16.69
C GLY A 430 15.33 -8.80 -17.91
N SER A 431 16.49 -8.18 -17.83
CA SER A 431 17.53 -8.17 -18.85
C SER A 431 18.29 -9.49 -18.87
N THR A 432 17.71 -10.52 -19.48
CA THR A 432 18.47 -11.63 -20.06
C THR A 432 18.47 -11.52 -21.58
N PHE A 433 18.98 -10.40 -22.09
CA PHE A 433 19.37 -10.24 -23.49
C PHE A 433 20.72 -9.52 -23.56
N ALA A 434 21.79 -10.26 -23.27
CA ALA A 434 23.00 -10.08 -24.06
C ALA A 434 22.68 -10.69 -25.43
N CYS A 435 22.73 -9.84 -26.45
CA CYS A 435 22.49 -10.18 -27.84
C CYS A 435 23.47 -11.27 -28.30
N ASN A 436 22.98 -12.48 -28.59
CA ASN A 436 23.69 -13.38 -29.50
C ASN A 436 23.58 -12.78 -30.90
N LYS A 437 24.51 -11.88 -31.25
CA LYS A 437 24.88 -11.72 -32.65
C LYS A 437 25.58 -13.01 -33.04
N GLU A 438 24.99 -13.75 -33.96
CA GLU A 438 25.69 -14.75 -34.72
C GLU A 438 26.98 -14.12 -35.26
N VAL A 439 28.12 -14.60 -34.78
CA VAL A 439 29.42 -14.29 -35.38
C VAL A 439 29.48 -15.13 -36.65
N SER A 440 28.95 -14.60 -37.74
CA SER A 440 29.28 -15.06 -39.08
C SER A 440 30.76 -14.74 -39.32
N GLN A 441 31.61 -15.77 -39.22
CA GLN A 441 33.00 -15.71 -39.66
C GLN A 441 33.04 -15.37 -41.15
N PRO A 442 33.85 -14.39 -41.61
CA PRO A 442 34.16 -14.26 -43.03
C PRO A 442 35.23 -15.31 -43.40
N SER A 443 34.95 -16.08 -44.45
CA SER A 443 35.95 -16.90 -45.15
C SER A 443 36.91 -16.00 -45.97
N PRO A 444 38.17 -16.40 -46.22
CA PRO A 444 39.21 -15.50 -46.73
C PRO A 444 39.22 -15.44 -48.28
N ALA A 445 39.40 -14.24 -48.84
CA ALA A 445 39.77 -14.08 -50.26
C ALA A 445 40.67 -12.84 -50.49
N ALA A 446 41.95 -13.15 -50.74
CA ALA A 446 42.95 -12.58 -51.66
C ALA A 446 43.01 -11.05 -52.00
N LEU A 447 44.15 -10.46 -51.59
CA LEU A 447 45.23 -9.84 -52.39
C LEU A 447 44.95 -8.75 -53.46
N SER A 448 45.52 -7.55 -53.25
CA SER A 448 46.38 -6.76 -54.20
C SER A 448 46.69 -5.37 -53.62
N THR A 449 47.92 -5.14 -53.12
CA THR A 449 49.05 -4.35 -53.69
C THR A 449 48.98 -2.81 -53.56
N ASP A 450 49.81 -2.32 -52.62
CA ASP A 450 50.91 -1.33 -52.82
C ASP A 450 50.72 0.20 -52.72
N PRO A 451 51.82 0.95 -52.37
CA PRO A 451 51.83 1.99 -51.32
C PRO A 451 52.44 3.36 -51.72
N ALA A 452 52.44 4.35 -50.80
CA ALA A 452 53.41 5.49 -50.72
C ALA A 452 53.22 6.22 -49.37
N ALA A 453 54.20 6.24 -48.44
CA ALA A 453 55.27 7.26 -48.24
C ALA A 453 54.75 8.65 -47.80
N PHE A 454 55.35 9.49 -46.94
CA PHE A 454 56.35 9.51 -45.85
C PHE A 454 56.47 11.00 -45.39
N SER A 455 57.11 11.31 -44.24
CA SER A 455 57.69 12.63 -43.81
C SER A 455 56.75 13.70 -43.17
N THR A 456 56.82 13.99 -41.84
CA THR A 456 57.69 14.93 -41.03
C THR A 456 57.44 16.42 -41.31
N SER A 457 57.43 17.42 -40.41
CA SER A 457 57.94 17.67 -39.03
C SER A 457 57.46 19.04 -38.52
N ASP A 458 57.37 19.20 -37.19
CA ASP A 458 57.62 20.36 -36.29
C ASP A 458 57.42 21.84 -36.71
N SER A 459 56.72 22.62 -35.85
CA SER A 459 57.29 23.71 -35.00
C SER A 459 56.25 24.76 -34.49
N LEU A 460 56.47 25.23 -33.24
CA LEU A 460 55.85 26.34 -32.49
C LEU A 460 56.94 27.44 -32.31
N PRO A 461 56.69 28.76 -32.03
CA PRO A 461 56.20 29.24 -30.71
C PRO A 461 55.53 30.66 -30.57
N SER A 462 54.92 30.94 -29.40
CA SER A 462 54.82 32.23 -28.62
C SER A 462 54.06 33.46 -29.19
N LEU A 463 53.48 34.46 -28.49
CA LEU A 463 53.14 34.84 -27.08
C LEU A 463 52.31 36.18 -27.11
N ILE A 464 51.40 36.38 -26.14
CA ILE A 464 50.88 37.66 -25.55
C ILE A 464 49.61 38.36 -26.16
N SER A 465 48.79 38.83 -25.21
CA SER A 465 47.36 39.23 -25.14
C SER A 465 47.16 40.78 -25.04
N PRO A 466 46.02 41.35 -24.59
CA PRO A 466 44.58 41.06 -24.74
C PRO A 466 43.75 42.28 -25.25
N SER A 467 42.55 42.07 -25.81
CA SER A 467 41.42 43.03 -25.68
C SER A 467 40.09 42.37 -26.12
N ASN A 468 39.02 42.90 -25.54
CA ASN A 468 37.72 42.28 -25.32
C ASN A 468 36.76 42.24 -26.53
N GLU A 469 35.80 41.31 -26.39
CA GLU A 469 34.44 41.28 -26.97
C GLU A 469 34.23 40.85 -28.42
N GLN A 470 33.98 39.54 -28.60
CA GLN A 470 32.67 39.06 -29.07
C GLN A 470 32.45 37.59 -28.65
N ARG A 471 31.40 37.37 -27.86
CA ARG A 471 31.01 36.09 -27.25
C ARG A 471 30.38 35.14 -28.28
N LEU A 472 30.97 33.95 -28.42
CA LEU A 472 30.24 32.72 -28.70
C LEU A 472 30.85 31.62 -27.83
N SER A 473 30.15 31.19 -26.78
CA SER A 473 30.59 30.08 -25.92
C SER A 473 29.43 29.10 -25.72
N ILE A 474 29.52 27.99 -26.44
CA ILE A 474 28.89 26.73 -26.06
C ILE A 474 29.91 26.08 -25.11
N ASP A 475 29.57 25.95 -23.82
CA ASP A 475 29.84 24.67 -23.15
C ASP A 475 29.07 24.47 -21.84
N LEU A 476 28.70 23.20 -21.66
CA LEU A 476 28.36 22.45 -20.45
C LEU A 476 28.12 23.23 -19.13
N LYS A 477 26.85 23.22 -18.69
CA LYS A 477 26.43 22.99 -17.28
C LYS A 477 24.89 22.99 -17.14
N ASN A 478 24.31 21.89 -16.64
CA ASN A 478 23.59 21.88 -15.35
C ASN A 478 22.80 20.57 -15.15
N CYS A 479 23.37 19.73 -14.28
CA CYS A 479 22.67 18.74 -13.48
C CYS A 479 22.47 19.32 -12.07
N HIS A 480 21.22 19.24 -11.60
CA HIS A 480 20.69 19.37 -10.24
C HIS A 480 20.82 20.68 -9.45
N ARG A 481 19.65 21.19 -9.03
CA ARG A 481 19.48 21.98 -7.80
C ARG A 481 18.82 21.10 -6.74
N SER A 482 19.63 20.65 -5.79
CA SER A 482 19.26 20.33 -4.42
C SER A 482 19.98 21.32 -3.52
N GLU A 483 19.26 22.09 -2.72
CA GLU A 483 19.74 22.72 -1.48
C GLU A 483 19.22 21.79 -0.36
N GLY A 484 19.97 21.28 0.62
CA GLY A 484 21.29 21.60 1.14
C GLY A 484 21.12 22.06 2.60
N LEU A 485 21.43 21.20 3.59
CA LEU A 485 22.30 21.53 4.73
C LEU A 485 22.47 20.34 5.69
N VAL A 486 23.75 20.09 5.98
CA VAL A 486 24.35 19.10 6.88
C VAL A 486 25.04 19.90 7.99
N PHE A 487 25.01 19.40 9.23
CA PHE A 487 26.04 19.63 10.26
C PHE A 487 26.26 18.28 10.94
N GLU A 488 27.38 17.60 10.65
CA GLU A 488 28.70 17.70 11.29
C GLU A 488 28.84 16.66 12.41
N LYS A 489 29.68 15.65 12.17
CA LYS A 489 30.10 14.65 13.15
C LYS A 489 31.53 14.99 13.55
N GLU A 490 31.69 15.54 14.75
CA GLU A 490 32.96 15.51 15.47
C GLU A 490 33.03 14.28 16.37
N SER A 491 34.25 13.75 16.49
CA SER A 491 34.64 12.69 17.40
C SER A 491 34.63 13.16 18.85
N LEU A 492 34.21 12.31 19.78
CA LEU A 492 34.76 12.28 21.14
C LEU A 492 34.55 10.90 21.77
N ALA A 493 35.65 10.31 22.21
CA ALA A 493 35.71 9.06 22.96
C ALA A 493 35.29 9.28 24.42
N SER A 494 34.49 8.38 25.00
CA SER A 494 34.56 8.05 26.44
C SER A 494 33.72 6.81 26.80
N VAL A 495 34.45 5.73 27.13
CA VAL A 495 34.25 4.85 28.31
C VAL A 495 32.81 4.46 28.71
N HIS A 496 32.42 3.20 28.45
CA HIS A 496 32.16 2.22 29.51
C HIS A 496 32.11 0.79 28.93
N LYS A 497 33.08 -0.03 29.34
CA LYS A 497 33.07 -1.48 29.19
C LYS A 497 31.98 -2.05 30.10
N ILE A 498 31.09 -2.87 29.55
CA ILE A 498 30.35 -3.86 30.34
C ILE A 498 30.65 -5.23 29.74
N ASN A 499 31.43 -6.00 30.49
CA ASN A 499 31.79 -7.39 30.24
C ASN A 499 30.57 -8.29 30.42
N PHE A 500 30.42 -9.30 29.54
CA PHE A 500 29.80 -10.56 29.92
C PHE A 500 30.75 -11.72 29.56
N PRO A 501 30.83 -12.77 30.41
CA PRO A 501 31.97 -13.68 30.43
C PRO A 501 31.88 -14.80 29.39
N ASN A 502 33.07 -15.18 28.90
CA ASN A 502 33.31 -16.48 28.26
C ASN A 502 33.23 -17.60 29.29
N SER A 503 32.59 -18.71 28.94
CA SER A 503 33.08 -20.05 29.30
C SER A 503 32.38 -21.14 28.48
N LEU A 504 33.14 -21.88 27.67
CA LEU A 504 33.48 -23.30 27.86
C LEU A 504 34.16 -23.87 26.59
N PRO A 505 35.04 -24.88 26.72
CA PRO A 505 36.23 -25.00 25.88
C PRO A 505 36.26 -26.23 24.95
N LEU A 506 37.22 -26.17 24.01
CA LEU A 506 38.05 -27.27 23.47
C LEU A 506 37.34 -28.57 23.00
N ASN A 507 37.52 -28.90 21.71
CA ASN A 507 38.54 -29.91 21.39
C ASN A 507 39.05 -29.83 19.94
N LYS A 508 40.38 -29.97 19.80
CA LYS A 508 41.12 -30.09 18.55
C LYS A 508 41.37 -31.57 18.26
N SER A 509 41.07 -32.01 17.05
CA SER A 509 41.75 -33.11 16.34
C SER A 509 41.33 -32.97 14.87
N SER A 510 42.16 -33.11 13.86
CA SER A 510 43.58 -33.43 13.71
C SER A 510 43.94 -32.98 12.30
N LEU A 511 44.95 -32.12 12.17
CA LEU A 511 45.56 -31.76 10.90
C LEU A 511 46.32 -32.97 10.35
N ASN A 512 46.02 -33.38 9.12
CA ASN A 512 46.94 -34.11 8.27
C ASN A 512 47.00 -33.40 6.91
N THR A 513 48.16 -32.82 6.62
CA THR A 513 48.66 -32.51 5.27
C THR A 513 49.93 -33.33 5.10
N PRO A 514 50.29 -33.81 3.89
CA PRO A 514 51.17 -32.94 3.11
C PRO A 514 51.08 -33.08 1.57
N ASN A 515 51.71 -32.09 0.91
CA ASN A 515 52.43 -32.15 -0.37
C ASN A 515 51.62 -32.06 -1.68
N THR A 516 51.59 -30.88 -2.31
CA THR A 516 52.57 -30.20 -3.20
C THR A 516 52.38 -30.53 -4.68
N SER A 517 52.34 -29.44 -5.45
CA SER A 517 52.66 -29.33 -6.88
C SER A 517 51.87 -30.21 -7.85
N ASN A 518 50.92 -29.58 -8.56
CA ASN A 518 50.96 -29.54 -10.03
C ASN A 518 50.03 -28.45 -10.57
N ILE A 519 50.67 -27.44 -11.15
CA ILE A 519 50.08 -26.44 -12.05
C ILE A 519 50.12 -27.06 -13.46
N ASN A 520 49.02 -26.87 -14.20
CA ASN A 520 48.78 -27.13 -15.64
C ASN A 520 47.83 -28.28 -15.95
N THR A 521 46.55 -27.95 -16.14
CA THR A 521 45.73 -28.34 -17.31
C THR A 521 44.39 -27.63 -17.25
N LEU A 522 44.33 -26.42 -17.82
CA LEU A 522 43.08 -25.78 -18.22
C LEU A 522 42.62 -26.46 -19.50
N THR A 523 41.77 -27.48 -19.38
CA THR A 523 40.93 -27.95 -20.48
C THR A 523 39.54 -27.35 -20.32
N SER A 524 39.09 -26.74 -21.41
CA SER A 524 37.83 -26.04 -21.59
C SER A 524 36.62 -26.86 -21.12
N SER A 525 35.96 -26.42 -20.05
CA SER A 525 34.58 -26.80 -19.79
C SER A 525 33.67 -25.74 -20.41
N HIS A 526 33.00 -26.13 -21.50
CA HIS A 526 31.89 -25.40 -22.07
C HIS A 526 30.94 -24.96 -20.96
N SER A 527 30.63 -23.66 -20.92
CA SER A 527 29.56 -23.09 -20.11
C SER A 527 28.25 -23.77 -20.50
N LYS A 528 27.83 -24.78 -19.73
CA LYS A 528 26.48 -25.34 -19.81
C LYS A 528 25.52 -24.23 -19.40
N ILE A 529 24.84 -23.67 -20.38
CA ILE A 529 23.64 -22.85 -20.19
C ILE A 529 22.69 -23.69 -19.32
N ALA A 530 22.34 -23.17 -18.14
CA ALA A 530 21.32 -23.79 -17.31
C ALA A 530 20.06 -24.01 -18.15
N PRO A 531 19.47 -25.22 -18.16
CA PRO A 531 18.31 -25.48 -18.99
C PRO A 531 17.19 -24.50 -18.63
N LEU A 532 16.56 -23.93 -19.66
CA LEU A 532 15.38 -23.10 -19.53
C LEU A 532 14.39 -23.79 -18.57
N PRO A 533 13.88 -23.13 -17.51
CA PRO A 533 13.03 -23.79 -16.53
C PRO A 533 11.93 -24.60 -17.21
N GLU A 534 11.66 -25.84 -16.78
CA GLU A 534 10.66 -26.74 -17.40
C GLU A 534 9.33 -26.05 -17.69
N VAL A 535 8.96 -25.08 -16.85
CA VAL A 535 7.75 -24.27 -17.01
C VAL A 535 7.75 -23.47 -18.30
N ILE A 536 8.87 -22.90 -18.75
CA ILE A 536 8.93 -22.13 -20.00
C ILE A 536 8.90 -23.05 -21.21
N GLN A 537 9.62 -24.19 -21.15
CA GLN A 537 9.53 -25.21 -22.21
C GLN A 537 8.09 -25.71 -22.34
N TRP A 538 7.42 -25.99 -21.22
CA TRP A 538 6.02 -26.37 -21.18
C TRP A 538 5.07 -25.28 -21.71
N LEU A 539 5.27 -24.01 -21.32
CA LEU A 539 4.46 -22.88 -21.83
C LEU A 539 4.56 -22.75 -23.36
N ASN A 540 5.72 -23.07 -23.93
CA ASN A 540 5.96 -22.99 -25.37
C ASN A 540 5.56 -24.27 -26.14
N GLN A 541 5.39 -25.41 -25.46
CA GLN A 541 5.13 -26.72 -26.08
C GLN A 541 3.66 -26.98 -26.46
N LYS A 542 2.69 -26.12 -26.08
CA LYS A 542 1.29 -26.25 -26.52
C LYS A 542 0.94 -25.23 -27.61
N PRO A 543 1.08 -25.59 -28.91
CA PRO A 543 0.84 -24.68 -30.04
C PRO A 543 -0.62 -24.21 -30.21
N ASN A 544 -1.58 -24.81 -29.48
CA ASN A 544 -3.00 -24.41 -29.49
C ASN A 544 -3.44 -23.54 -28.29
N SER A 545 -2.53 -23.14 -27.40
CA SER A 545 -2.90 -22.35 -26.23
C SER A 545 -2.97 -20.86 -26.55
N ARG A 546 -4.02 -20.17 -26.11
CA ARG A 546 -4.11 -18.69 -26.08
C ARG A 546 -3.15 -18.10 -25.04
N SER A 547 -1.96 -18.68 -24.89
CA SER A 547 -0.92 -18.27 -23.95
C SER A 547 0.28 -17.77 -24.70
N ARG A 548 0.75 -16.58 -24.35
CA ARG A 548 1.92 -15.95 -24.99
C ARG A 548 2.91 -15.48 -23.94
N VAL A 549 4.19 -15.70 -24.20
CA VAL A 549 5.29 -15.17 -23.37
C VAL A 549 6.06 -14.16 -24.20
N PHE A 550 6.20 -12.95 -23.69
CA PHE A 550 6.98 -11.88 -24.32
C PHE A 550 8.15 -11.50 -23.42
N HIS A 551 9.32 -11.32 -24.01
CA HIS A 551 10.51 -10.87 -23.29
C HIS A 551 10.72 -9.37 -23.46
N GLN A 552 9.77 -8.57 -22.98
CA GLN A 552 9.83 -7.12 -23.05
C GLN A 552 8.96 -6.49 -21.97
N ARG A 553 9.23 -5.22 -21.65
CA ARG A 553 8.33 -4.43 -20.80
C ARG A 553 7.13 -3.95 -21.62
N PRO A 554 5.88 -4.27 -21.22
CA PRO A 554 4.71 -3.78 -21.92
C PRO A 554 4.47 -2.29 -21.66
N ASP A 555 3.97 -1.58 -22.67
CA ASP A 555 3.33 -0.26 -22.49
C ASP A 555 1.93 -0.49 -21.89
N ILE A 556 1.85 -0.40 -20.56
CA ILE A 556 0.64 -0.72 -19.79
C ILE A 556 -0.55 0.16 -20.18
N GLY A 557 -0.33 1.45 -20.47
CA GLY A 557 -1.40 2.37 -20.85
C GLY A 557 -2.02 2.00 -22.20
N LYS A 558 -1.18 1.71 -23.21
CA LYS A 558 -1.64 1.21 -24.50
C LYS A 558 -2.26 -0.18 -24.41
N LEU A 559 -1.70 -1.05 -23.57
CA LEU A 559 -2.21 -2.40 -23.35
C LEU A 559 -3.64 -2.37 -22.80
N VAL A 560 -3.90 -1.56 -21.79
CA VAL A 560 -5.22 -1.40 -21.18
C VAL A 560 -6.23 -0.85 -22.19
N THR A 561 -5.90 0.27 -22.84
CA THR A 561 -6.81 0.91 -23.79
C THR A 561 -7.11 0.03 -25.00
N ARG A 562 -6.12 -0.72 -25.49
CA ARG A 562 -6.31 -1.71 -26.56
C ARG A 562 -7.24 -2.84 -26.14
N ASN A 563 -7.00 -3.48 -24.99
CA ASN A 563 -7.83 -4.59 -24.51
C ASN A 563 -9.28 -4.16 -24.25
N ILE A 564 -9.49 -2.96 -23.68
CA ILE A 564 -10.83 -2.42 -23.48
C ILE A 564 -11.53 -2.22 -24.83
N ARG A 565 -10.84 -1.66 -25.83
CA ARG A 565 -11.39 -1.45 -27.18
C ARG A 565 -11.77 -2.77 -27.85
N GLU A 566 -10.86 -3.75 -27.83
CA GLU A 566 -11.10 -5.07 -28.43
C GLU A 566 -12.24 -5.81 -27.72
N ALA A 567 -12.31 -5.73 -26.39
CA ALA A 567 -13.43 -6.28 -25.63
C ALA A 567 -14.75 -5.58 -26.01
N GLY A 568 -14.73 -4.26 -26.21
CA GLY A 568 -15.89 -3.49 -26.64
C GLY A 568 -16.41 -3.91 -28.00
N GLN A 569 -15.52 -4.03 -28.99
CA GLN A 569 -15.86 -4.51 -30.34
C GLN A 569 -16.48 -5.91 -30.30
N ARG A 570 -15.87 -6.85 -29.57
CA ARG A 570 -16.42 -8.21 -29.41
C ARG A 570 -17.79 -8.22 -28.75
N LEU A 571 -18.02 -7.35 -27.76
CA LEU A 571 -19.31 -7.28 -27.09
C LEU A 571 -20.38 -6.71 -28.00
N GLU A 572 -20.04 -5.71 -28.82
CA GLU A 572 -20.91 -5.15 -29.85
C GLU A 572 -21.27 -6.18 -30.92
N GLU A 573 -20.28 -6.90 -31.46
CA GLU A 573 -20.47 -8.00 -32.42
C GLU A 573 -21.39 -9.12 -31.88
N ASN A 574 -21.30 -9.41 -30.58
CA ASN A 574 -22.15 -10.41 -29.91
C ASN A 574 -23.54 -9.86 -29.51
N GLY A 575 -23.95 -8.69 -30.02
CA GLY A 575 -25.26 -8.10 -29.74
C GLY A 575 -25.38 -7.50 -28.33
N ARG A 576 -24.27 -7.19 -27.67
CA ARG A 576 -24.19 -6.63 -26.31
C ARG A 576 -23.48 -5.25 -26.33
N PRO A 577 -24.00 -4.24 -27.05
CA PRO A 577 -23.34 -2.94 -27.21
C PRO A 577 -23.15 -2.18 -25.89
N ASN A 578 -23.97 -2.49 -24.88
CA ASN A 578 -23.83 -1.96 -23.52
C ASN A 578 -23.02 -2.90 -22.60
N GLY A 579 -22.08 -3.70 -23.10
CA GLY A 579 -21.30 -4.61 -22.26
C GLY A 579 -20.45 -3.89 -21.20
N ARG A 580 -20.10 -4.59 -20.12
CA ARG A 580 -19.25 -4.08 -19.04
C ARG A 580 -17.89 -4.76 -19.00
N VAL A 581 -16.85 -3.95 -18.83
CA VAL A 581 -15.47 -4.41 -18.69
C VAL A 581 -14.97 -4.07 -17.29
N LEU A 582 -14.44 -5.05 -16.57
CA LEU A 582 -13.71 -4.84 -15.33
C LEU A 582 -12.21 -4.92 -15.59
N VAL A 583 -11.48 -3.89 -15.21
CA VAL A 583 -10.01 -3.91 -15.17
C VAL A 583 -9.59 -4.11 -13.73
N VAL A 584 -8.83 -5.16 -13.48
CA VAL A 584 -8.30 -5.52 -12.16
C VAL A 584 -6.79 -5.38 -12.20
N VAL A 585 -6.21 -4.58 -11.31
CA VAL A 585 -4.75 -4.38 -11.26
C VAL A 585 -4.18 -4.57 -9.86
N CYS A 586 -3.08 -5.32 -9.76
CA CYS A 586 -2.31 -5.50 -8.52
C CYS A 586 -0.80 -5.57 -8.81
N GLY A 587 -0.01 -4.66 -8.25
CA GLY A 587 1.44 -4.64 -8.47
C GLY A 587 2.10 -3.29 -8.18
N PRO A 588 3.30 -3.04 -8.72
CA PRO A 588 4.07 -1.84 -8.42
C PRO A 588 3.32 -0.53 -8.71
N ARG A 589 3.52 0.49 -7.85
CA ARG A 589 2.84 1.80 -7.93
C ARG A 589 2.88 2.46 -9.32
N LYS A 590 3.98 2.30 -10.07
CA LYS A 590 4.10 2.81 -11.45
C LYS A 590 3.12 2.10 -12.39
N MET A 591 3.08 0.77 -12.36
CA MET A 591 2.16 -0.02 -13.19
C MET A 591 0.70 0.30 -12.87
N VAL A 592 0.33 0.37 -11.58
CA VAL A 592 -1.02 0.73 -11.15
C VAL A 592 -1.42 2.13 -11.63
N ARG A 593 -0.49 3.09 -11.58
CA ARG A 593 -0.69 4.44 -12.11
C ARG A 593 -0.94 4.43 -13.61
N ASP A 594 -0.18 3.65 -14.36
CA ASP A 594 -0.31 3.56 -15.82
C ASP A 594 -1.66 2.92 -16.21
N VAL A 595 -2.11 1.88 -15.48
CA VAL A 595 -3.46 1.31 -15.66
C VAL A 595 -4.55 2.33 -15.37
N ARG A 596 -4.45 3.06 -14.25
CA ARG A 596 -5.41 4.14 -13.91
C ARG A 596 -5.46 5.20 -15.00
N GLY A 597 -4.31 5.62 -15.51
CA GLY A 597 -4.21 6.58 -16.62
C GLY A 597 -4.88 6.07 -17.89
N GLY A 598 -4.63 4.80 -18.26
CA GLY A 598 -5.26 4.14 -19.40
C GLY A 598 -6.79 4.10 -19.28
N VAL A 599 -7.32 3.64 -18.14
CA VAL A 599 -8.78 3.60 -17.89
C VAL A 599 -9.39 5.01 -17.88
N ALA A 600 -8.75 5.98 -17.24
CA ALA A 600 -9.23 7.35 -17.20
C ALA A 600 -9.27 7.99 -18.61
N SER A 601 -8.24 7.74 -19.42
CA SER A 601 -8.18 8.20 -20.81
C SER A 601 -9.29 7.60 -21.67
N TRP A 602 -9.68 6.34 -21.41
CA TRP A 602 -10.81 5.70 -22.07
C TRP A 602 -12.13 6.31 -21.62
N ALA A 603 -12.33 6.42 -20.30
CA ALA A 603 -13.55 6.98 -19.72
C ALA A 603 -13.80 8.45 -20.14
N ALA A 604 -12.74 9.21 -20.41
CA ALA A 604 -12.83 10.59 -20.90
C ALA A 604 -13.38 10.70 -22.33
N LYS A 605 -13.24 9.66 -23.17
CA LYS A 605 -13.74 9.66 -24.55
C LYS A 605 -15.27 9.54 -24.63
N GLY A 606 -15.93 9.10 -23.56
CA GLY A 606 -17.40 9.09 -23.46
C GLY A 606 -18.15 8.08 -24.35
N GLU A 607 -17.45 7.37 -25.22
CA GLU A 607 -18.00 6.41 -26.18
C GLU A 607 -17.50 4.98 -25.92
N GLY A 608 -18.35 3.98 -26.17
CA GLY A 608 -18.03 2.55 -26.03
C GLY A 608 -18.47 1.89 -24.72
N VAL A 609 -17.86 0.75 -24.41
CA VAL A 609 -18.22 -0.10 -23.27
C VAL A 609 -17.95 0.56 -21.92
N GLY A 610 -18.80 0.23 -20.94
CA GLY A 610 -18.64 0.72 -19.57
C GLY A 610 -17.46 0.03 -18.89
N VAL A 611 -16.49 0.81 -18.41
CA VAL A 611 -15.28 0.30 -17.75
C VAL A 611 -15.30 0.59 -16.26
N GLU A 612 -14.95 -0.42 -15.47
CA GLU A 612 -14.70 -0.30 -14.04
C GLU A 612 -13.26 -0.68 -13.72
N LEU A 613 -12.69 -0.03 -12.71
CA LEU A 613 -11.33 -0.30 -12.25
C LEU A 613 -11.34 -0.74 -10.80
N LEU A 614 -10.89 -1.98 -10.57
CA LEU A 614 -10.53 -2.49 -9.26
C LEU A 614 -9.02 -2.40 -9.11
N VAL A 615 -8.56 -1.65 -8.11
CA VAL A 615 -7.15 -1.61 -7.75
C VAL A 615 -6.96 -2.30 -6.42
N GLU A 616 -6.14 -3.34 -6.44
CA GLU A 616 -5.63 -3.97 -5.25
C GLU A 616 -4.20 -3.48 -5.01
N GLU A 617 -3.97 -2.88 -3.84
CA GLU A 617 -2.65 -2.37 -3.44
C GLU A 617 -2.09 -3.15 -2.24
N PHE A 618 -2.84 -4.15 -1.77
CA PHE A 618 -2.41 -4.99 -0.66
C PHE A 618 -1.10 -5.73 -0.98
N GLY A 619 -0.07 -5.52 -0.15
CA GLY A 619 1.26 -6.13 -0.28
C GLY A 619 2.32 -5.35 -1.07
N TRP A 620 2.08 -4.06 -1.41
CA TRP A 620 3.00 -3.21 -2.21
C TRP A 620 3.35 -1.83 -1.64
#